data_AF-A4VWY2-F1
#
_entry.id   AF-A4VWY2-F1
#
_cell.length_a   1.000
_cell.length_b   1.000
_cell.length_c   1.000
_cell.angle_alpha   90.00
_cell.angle_beta   90.00
_cell.angle_gamma   90.00
#
_symmetry.space_group_name_H-M   'P 1'
#
loop_
_entity.id
_entity.type
_entity.pdbx_description
1 polymer ?
#
loop_
_entity_poly.entity_id
_entity_poly.type
_entity_poly.pdbx_seq_one_letter_code
_entity_poly.pdbx_strand_id
1 'polypeptide(L)' 'MSKQTKTFEENLAELEGIVTKLERGDVALEEALAEFQKGMVLSKDLQKTLAEAEKTLVKVMQADGSEAEMD' A
#
# COMPACT_ATOMS: atom_id res chain seq x y z
N MET A 1 -6.31 9.16 -23.03
CA MET A 1 -5.46 8.14 -22.38
C MET A 1 -6.06 7.84 -21.03
N SER A 2 -6.59 6.63 -20.84
CA SER A 2 -7.12 6.17 -19.56
C SER A 2 -5.98 6.28 -18.56
N LYS A 3 -6.07 7.19 -17.60
CA LYS A 3 -5.10 7.28 -16.51
C LYS A 3 -5.33 6.01 -15.69
N GLN A 4 -4.66 4.92 -16.07
CA GLN A 4 -4.75 3.66 -15.36
C GLN A 4 -4.17 3.93 -13.98
N THR A 5 -5.06 4.11 -13.01
CA THR A 5 -4.71 4.03 -11.62
C THR A 5 -4.10 2.66 -11.41
N LYS A 6 -2.87 2.61 -10.92
CA LYS A 6 -2.18 1.35 -10.62
C LYS A 6 -3.05 0.51 -9.69
N THR A 7 -3.10 -0.80 -9.92
CA THR A 7 -3.78 -1.72 -9.02
C THR A 7 -3.04 -1.80 -7.67
N PHE A 8 -3.66 -2.45 -6.69
CA PHE A 8 -3.03 -2.69 -5.39
C PHE A 8 -1.73 -3.48 -5.55
N GLU A 9 -1.76 -4.53 -6.36
CA GLU A 9 -0.62 -5.41 -6.65
C GLU A 9 0.50 -4.66 -7.38
N GLU A 10 0.17 -3.77 -8.31
CA GLU A 10 1.16 -2.93 -9.00
C GLU A 10 1.84 -1.94 -8.05
N ASN A 11 1.09 -1.31 -7.15
CA ASN A 11 1.65 -0.40 -6.14
C ASN A 11 2.48 -1.15 -5.10
N LEU A 12 2.07 -2.36 -4.71
CA LEU A 12 2.81 -3.22 -3.79
C LEU A 12 4.14 -3.66 -4.41
N ALA A 13 4.13 -4.13 -5.66
CA ALA A 13 5.34 -4.52 -6.37
C ALA A 13 6.31 -3.33 -6.55
N GLU A 14 5.78 -2.13 -6.78
CA GLU A 14 6.62 -0.92 -6.84
C GLU A 14 7.24 -0.59 -5.47
N LEU A 15 6.49 -0.72 -4.39
CA LEU A 15 7.02 -0.53 -3.03
C LEU A 15 8.11 -1.55 -2.69
N GLU A 16 7.90 -2.83 -3.01
CA GLU A 16 8.93 -3.88 -2.83
C GLU A 16 10.20 -3.58 -3.63
N GLY A 17 10.05 -3.06 -4.86
CA GLY A 17 11.18 -2.61 -5.67
C GLY A 17 11.94 -1.45 -5.05
N ILE A 18 11.23 -0.47 -4.48
CA ILE A 18 11.82 0.65 -3.73
C ILE A 18 12.59 0.14 -2.51
N VAL A 19 11.98 -0.73 -1.71
CA VAL A 19 12.61 -1.30 -0.52
C VAL A 19 13.89 -2.06 -0.91
N THR A 20 13.81 -2.94 -1.91
CA THR A 20 14.96 -3.68 -2.42
C THR A 20 16.08 -2.76 -2.88
N LYS A 21 15.75 -1.66 -3.58
CA LYS A 21 16.72 -0.67 -4.07
C LYS A 21 17.39 0.08 -2.91
N LEU A 22 16.63 0.46 -1.89
CA LEU A 22 17.16 1.13 -0.70
C LEU A 22 18.03 0.19 0.15
N GLU A 23 17.64 -1.09 0.28
CA GLU A 23 18.39 -2.10 1.03
C GLU A 23 19.74 -2.44 0.37
N ARG A 24 19.80 -2.44 -0.97
CA ARG A 24 21.05 -2.65 -1.69
C ARG A 24 22.07 -1.55 -1.45
N GLY A 25 21.61 -0.31 -1.24
CA GLY A 25 22.48 0.83 -0.94
C GLY A 25 23.40 1.26 -2.10
N ASP A 26 23.15 0.80 -3.32
CA ASP A 26 23.92 1.12 -4.53
C ASP A 26 23.36 2.35 -5.28
N VAL A 27 22.64 3.20 -4.56
CA VAL A 27 21.99 4.42 -5.07
C VAL A 27 22.58 5.66 -4.42
N ALA A 28 22.61 6.77 -5.17
CA ALA A 28 23.05 8.06 -4.63
C ALA A 28 22.09 8.52 -3.51
N LEU A 29 22.60 9.31 -2.56
CA LEU A 29 21.81 9.77 -1.42
C LEU A 29 20.54 10.52 -1.85
N GLU A 30 20.66 11.39 -2.84
CA GLU A 30 19.54 12.16 -3.38
C GLU A 30 18.48 11.26 -4.01
N GLU A 31 18.91 10.19 -4.70
CA GLU A 31 18.03 9.19 -5.28
C GLU A 31 17.37 8.33 -4.19
N ALA A 32 18.13 7.92 -3.16
CA ALA A 32 17.60 7.20 -2.02
C ALA A 32 16.51 8.01 -1.30
N LEU A 33 16.70 9.31 -1.12
CA LEU A 33 15.69 10.20 -0.53
C LEU A 33 14.42 10.29 -1.39
N ALA A 34 14.58 10.38 -2.71
CA ALA A 34 13.44 10.40 -3.63
C ALA A 34 12.65 9.08 -3.61
N GLU A 35 13.35 7.94 -3.65
CA GLU A 35 12.74 6.61 -3.59
C GLU A 35 12.07 6.38 -2.23
N PHE A 36 12.69 6.82 -1.13
CA PHE A 36 12.09 6.74 0.20
C PHE A 36 10.78 7.54 0.29
N GLN A 37 10.76 8.78 -0.20
CA GLN A 37 9.54 9.59 -0.22
C GLN A 37 8.44 8.92 -1.05
N LYS A 38 8.79 8.36 -2.21
CA LYS A 38 7.86 7.61 -3.05
C LYS A 38 7.33 6.37 -2.34
N GLY A 39 8.20 5.60 -1.68
CA GLY A 39 7.83 4.43 -0.89
C GLY A 39 6.88 4.78 0.26
N MET A 40 7.11 5.91 0.93
CA MET A 40 6.22 6.42 1.98
C MET A 40 4.82 6.73 1.45
N VAL A 41 4.71 7.34 0.27
CA VAL A 41 3.41 7.62 -0.37
C VAL A 41 2.70 6.32 -0.74
N LEU A 42 3.40 5.39 -1.41
CA LEU A 42 2.84 4.09 -1.78
C LEU A 42 2.38 3.29 -0.56
N SER A 43 3.21 3.22 0.49
CA SER A 43 2.88 2.54 1.74
C SER A 43 1.60 3.09 2.36
N LYS A 44 1.46 4.42 2.41
CA LYS A 44 0.25 5.07 2.92
C LYS A 44 -1.00 4.75 2.08
N ASP A 45 -0.87 4.75 0.77
CA ASP A 45 -1.98 4.44 -0.14
C ASP A 45 -2.40 2.96 -0.06
N LEU A 46 -1.45 2.04 0.08
CA LEU A 46 -1.70 0.62 0.30
C LEU A 46 -2.40 0.39 1.65
N GLN A 47 -1.91 1.01 2.72
CA GLN A 47 -2.54 0.95 4.05
C GLN A 47 -3.98 1.46 4.02
N LYS A 48 -4.23 2.57 3.32
CA LYS A 48 -5.58 3.11 3.16
C LYS A 48 -6.50 2.13 2.41
N THR A 49 -5.98 1.49 1.37
CA THR A 49 -6.74 0.50 0.59
C THR A 49 -7.10 -0.70 1.45
N LEU A 50 -6.16 -1.21 2.25
CA LEU A 50 -6.38 -2.30 3.19
C LEU A 50 -7.40 -1.91 4.27
N ALA A 51 -7.29 -0.72 4.87
CA ALA A 51 -8.23 -0.25 5.88
C ALA A 51 -9.66 -0.10 5.36
N GLU A 52 -9.84 0.36 4.10
CA GLU A 52 -11.16 0.43 3.48
C GLU A 52 -11.72 -0.96 3.14
N ALA A 53 -10.87 -1.90 2.74
CA ALA A 53 -11.26 -3.29 2.50
C ALA A 53 -11.71 -3.97 3.80
N GLU A 54 -10.93 -3.80 4.88
CA GLU A 54 -11.23 -4.29 6.22
C GLU A 54 -12.56 -3.73 6.73
N LYS A 55 -12.75 -2.41 6.65
CA LYS A 55 -14.01 -1.76 7.03
C LYS A 55 -15.20 -2.26 6.23
N THR A 56 -15.01 -2.57 4.95
CA THR A 56 -16.06 -3.15 4.12
C THR A 56 -16.40 -4.57 4.57
N LEU A 57 -15.38 -5.38 4.88
CA LEU A 57 -15.56 -6.72 5.42
C LEU A 57 -16.33 -6.70 6.75
N VAL A 58 -15.93 -5.84 7.70
CA VAL A 58 -16.64 -5.65 8.98
C VAL A 58 -18.11 -5.32 8.77
N LYS A 59 -18.42 -4.38 7.86
CA LYS A 59 -19.80 -4.00 7.56
C LYS A 59 -20.63 -5.15 7.00
N VAL A 60 -20.03 -5.96 6.11
CA VAL A 60 -20.71 -7.14 5.54
C VAL A 60 -20.96 -8.18 6.63
N MET A 61 -19.98 -8.44 7.50
CA MET A 61 -20.10 -9.38 8.62
C MET A 61 -21.17 -8.93 9.63
N GLN A 62 -21.20 -7.65 10.00
CA GLN A 62 -22.22 -7.09 10.88
C GLN A 62 -23.62 -7.16 10.26
N ALA A 63 -23.75 -6.98 8.94
CA ALA A 63 -25.03 -7.07 8.24
C ALA A 63 -25.57 -8.51 8.16
N ASP A 64 -24.67 -9.51 8.09
CA ASP A 64 -25.01 -10.94 8.10
C ASP A 64 -25.34 -11.48 9.51
N GLY A 65 -25.19 -10.64 10.55
CA GLY A 65 -25.43 -11.03 11.94
C GLY A 65 -24.27 -11.80 12.60
N SER A 66 -23.13 -11.89 11.93
CA SER A 66 -21.89 -12.35 12.55
C SER A 66 -21.27 -11.22 13.40
N GLU A 67 -21.01 -11.50 14.67
CA GLU A 67 -20.33 -10.57 15.58
C GLU A 67 -18.92 -10.30 15.03
N ALA A 68 -18.74 -9.13 14.42
CA ALA A 68 -17.42 -8.69 13.97
C ALA A 68 -16.64 -8.16 15.17
N GLU A 69 -16.06 -9.07 15.96
CA GLU A 69 -14.92 -8.73 16.84
C GLU A 69 -13.69 -8.56 15.93
N MET A 70 -13.46 -7.35 15.44
CA MET A 70 -12.14 -6.95 14.94
C MET A 70 -11.53 -6.06 16.02
N ASP A 71 -10.65 -6.65 16.84
CA ASP A 71 -9.80 -5.96 17.81
C ASP A 71 -8.67 -5.16 17.15
#